data_AF-A0A852HNL0-F1
#
_entry.id   AF-A0A852HNL0-F1
#
_cell.length_a   1.000
_cell.length_b   1.000
_cell.length_c   1.000
_cell.angle_alpha   90.00
_cell.angle_beta   90.00
_cell.angle_gamma   90.00
#
_symmetry.space_group_name_H-M   'P 1'
#
loop_
_entity.id
_entity.type
_entity.pdbx_description
1 polymer ?
#
loop_
_entity_poly.entity_id
_entity_poly.type
_entity_poly.pdbx_seq_one_letter_code
_entity_poly.pdbx_strand_id
1 'polypeptide(L)'
;YYNILFHLPGIRLAPKEKLGIPVLFMPSEMKIYKAVVVIHVMRGNGENWPYKVTAGSNTDLKRNVTLAENGETQGIVWIYPINGTPEAPQQKSVVIRCQARQRLEQRVELLLIGVMPGAPALPDAGSSAAGDTDESPNTTEVTDGSSATLEFLYELQYQSDEIRSQLESLVGMQLVEKKWDAESRIVTLIFNVVFAPSKPMRNEATVVVQCTAGGLWKFPLVFIATEPEVDDVINIEAVGLNKESIVDFKLTSQTR
;
A
#
# COMPACT_ATOMS: atom_id res chain seq x y z
N TYR A 1 17.62 16.91 5.30
CA TYR A 1 17.18 17.38 6.62
C TYR A 1 16.06 16.49 7.11
N TYR A 2 16.18 15.91 8.31
CA TYR A 2 15.32 14.86 8.84
C TYR A 2 13.94 15.43 9.23
N ASN A 3 12.88 15.16 8.46
CA ASN A 3 11.54 15.70 8.71
C ASN A 3 10.68 14.79 9.60
N ILE A 4 11.23 14.43 10.77
CA ILE A 4 10.42 13.96 11.89
C ILE A 4 10.75 14.90 13.05
N LEU A 5 9.82 15.81 13.34
CA LEU A 5 10.02 16.85 14.34
C LEU A 5 9.54 16.32 15.70
N PHE A 6 10.46 16.24 16.67
CA PHE A 6 10.14 16.02 18.08
C PHE A 6 10.59 17.26 18.84
N HIS A 7 9.66 18.02 19.43
CA HIS A 7 10.05 19.14 20.29
C HIS A 7 9.17 19.25 21.52
N LEU A 8 9.59 18.60 22.61
CA LEU A 8 8.99 18.72 23.93
C LEU A 8 10.08 18.74 25.02
N PRO A 9 10.73 19.88 25.29
CA PRO A 9 11.71 19.96 26.37
C PRO A 9 11.02 20.03 27.74
N GLY A 10 11.46 19.17 28.67
CA GLY A 10 11.21 19.35 30.11
C GLY A 10 9.80 19.01 30.60
N ILE A 11 9.15 17.98 30.03
CA ILE A 11 7.83 17.53 30.49
C ILE A 11 7.95 16.91 31.89
N ARG A 12 7.14 17.41 32.84
CA ARG A 12 6.96 16.79 34.15
C ARG A 12 5.76 15.87 34.09
N LEU A 13 5.94 14.62 34.49
CA LEU A 13 4.87 13.64 34.59
C LEU A 13 4.58 13.34 36.05
N ALA A 14 3.33 13.55 36.45
CA ALA A 14 2.81 13.16 37.75
C ALA A 14 2.55 11.64 37.80
N PRO A 15 2.46 11.05 39.00
CA PRO A 15 2.13 9.63 39.13
C PRO A 15 0.81 9.28 38.42
N LYS A 16 0.84 8.22 37.59
CA LYS A 16 -0.29 7.72 36.77
C LYS A 16 -0.75 8.67 35.65
N GLU A 17 -0.04 9.77 35.42
CA GLU A 17 -0.30 10.64 34.28
C GLU A 17 0.07 9.94 32.97
N LYS A 18 -0.70 10.20 31.91
CA LYS A 18 -0.44 9.67 30.58
C LYS A 18 0.13 10.78 29.70
N LEU A 19 1.26 10.50 29.04
CA LEU A 19 1.85 11.41 28.08
C LEU A 19 1.57 10.95 26.65
N GLY A 20 1.00 11.84 25.83
CA GLY A 20 0.97 11.68 24.38
C GLY A 20 2.16 12.42 23.75
N ILE A 21 2.97 11.71 22.96
CA ILE A 21 4.07 12.33 22.18
C ILE A 21 3.59 12.41 20.73
N PRO A 22 3.23 13.61 20.21
CA PRO A 22 2.84 13.75 18.82
C PRO A 22 4.05 13.52 17.92
N VAL A 23 3.86 12.75 16.84
CA VAL A 23 4.87 12.50 15.82
C VAL A 23 4.33 13.02 14.50
N LEU A 24 5.00 14.02 13.92
CA LEU A 24 4.64 14.56 12.61
C LEU A 24 5.62 14.02 11.57
N PHE A 25 5.08 13.43 10.51
CA PHE A 25 5.85 12.88 9.40
C PHE A 25 5.52 13.64 8.11
N MET A 26 6.50 14.37 7.58
CA MET A 26 6.36 15.18 6.36
C MET A 26 7.50 14.85 5.39
N PRO A 27 7.42 13.70 4.71
CA PRO A 27 8.47 13.28 3.80
C PRO A 27 8.54 14.20 2.58
N SER A 28 9.75 14.55 2.16
CA SER A 28 9.99 15.30 0.91
C SER A 28 10.21 14.39 -0.29
N GLU A 29 10.45 13.10 -0.06
CA GLU A 29 10.83 12.10 -1.06
C GLU A 29 10.11 10.78 -0.77
N MET A 30 9.78 10.00 -1.81
CA MET A 30 9.11 8.69 -1.69
C MET A 30 10.13 7.58 -1.39
N LYS A 31 10.70 7.61 -0.18
CA LYS A 31 11.61 6.57 0.34
C LYS A 31 11.31 6.24 1.80
N ILE A 32 11.80 5.11 2.29
CA ILE A 32 11.67 4.76 3.71
C ILE A 32 12.49 5.74 4.58
N TYR A 33 11.88 6.29 5.62
CA TYR A 33 12.56 7.08 6.65
C TYR A 33 12.67 6.27 7.93
N LYS A 34 13.90 6.09 8.41
CA LYS A 34 14.17 5.43 9.70
C LYS A 34 14.57 6.49 10.72
N ALA A 35 13.93 6.46 11.88
CA ALA A 35 14.27 7.30 13.02
C ALA A 35 14.12 6.52 14.33
N VAL A 36 14.67 7.06 15.40
CA VAL A 36 14.53 6.52 16.75
C VAL A 36 14.02 7.62 17.67
N VAL A 37 13.01 7.32 18.48
CA VAL A 37 12.57 8.17 19.58
C VAL A 37 13.27 7.69 20.83
N VAL A 38 14.06 8.58 21.41
CA VAL A 38 14.80 8.30 22.63
C VAL A 38 14.11 9.07 23.76
N ILE A 39 13.50 8.34 24.68
CA ILE A 39 12.84 8.91 25.87
C ILE A 39 13.76 8.75 27.06
N HIS A 40 14.26 9.86 27.59
CA HIS A 40 15.02 9.90 28.82
C HIS A 40 14.11 10.35 29.96
N VAL A 41 13.97 9.50 30.98
CA VAL A 41 13.32 9.86 32.23
C VAL A 41 14.38 10.02 33.30
N MET A 42 14.42 11.23 33.85
CA MET A 42 15.30 11.62 34.93
C MET A 42 14.47 12.06 36.13
N ARG A 43 15.08 12.08 37.30
CA ARG A 43 14.44 12.63 38.49
C ARG A 43 14.18 14.13 38.27
N GLY A 44 13.01 14.60 38.68
CA GLY A 44 12.59 15.99 38.44
C GLY A 44 13.46 17.06 39.10
N ASN A 45 14.27 16.69 40.11
CA ASN A 45 15.24 17.55 40.78
C ASN A 45 16.66 17.45 40.18
N GLY A 46 16.87 16.63 39.14
CA GLY A 46 18.17 16.43 38.49
C GLY A 46 19.16 15.54 39.24
N GLU A 47 18.82 15.09 40.46
CA GLU A 47 19.65 14.15 41.22
C GLU A 47 19.46 12.71 40.70
N ASN A 48 20.43 11.84 41.01
CA ASN A 48 20.26 10.42 40.79
C ASN A 48 19.11 9.87 41.65
N TRP A 49 18.52 8.78 41.18
CA TRP A 49 17.61 7.98 41.97
C TRP A 49 18.42 7.14 42.97
N PRO A 50 17.98 7.05 44.25
CA PRO A 50 18.68 6.28 45.28
C PRO A 50 18.59 4.75 45.08
N TYR A 51 18.20 4.30 43.90
CA TYR A 51 18.08 2.90 43.52
C TYR A 51 19.39 2.41 42.89
N LYS A 52 19.94 1.32 43.42
CA LYS A 52 21.10 0.63 42.86
C LYS A 52 20.64 -0.64 42.15
N VAL A 53 20.95 -0.76 40.87
CA VAL A 53 20.63 -1.96 40.08
C VAL A 53 21.57 -3.09 40.51
N THR A 54 21.07 -4.08 41.26
CA THR A 54 21.85 -5.24 41.68
C THR A 54 22.10 -6.23 40.53
N ALA A 55 23.20 -6.98 40.61
CA ALA A 55 23.65 -7.90 39.55
C ALA A 55 22.64 -9.02 39.20
N GLY A 56 21.65 -9.30 40.06
CA GLY A 56 20.57 -10.26 39.82
C GLY A 56 19.29 -9.67 39.20
N SER A 57 19.26 -8.38 38.85
CA SER A 57 18.09 -7.78 38.21
C SER A 57 17.93 -8.25 36.76
N ASN A 58 16.68 -8.26 36.29
CA ASN A 58 16.27 -8.72 34.97
C ASN A 58 17.12 -8.08 33.85
N THR A 59 17.61 -8.85 32.89
CA THR A 59 18.54 -8.37 31.83
C THR A 59 18.00 -7.18 31.05
N ASP A 60 16.68 -7.08 30.91
CA ASP A 60 16.00 -5.98 30.22
C ASP A 60 15.97 -4.68 31.03
N LEU A 61 15.99 -4.76 32.37
CA LEU A 61 16.09 -3.60 33.25
C LEU A 61 17.49 -2.98 33.15
N LYS A 62 18.55 -3.80 33.01
CA LYS A 62 19.92 -3.29 32.88
C LYS A 62 20.17 -2.56 31.56
N ARG A 63 19.47 -2.93 30.48
CA ARG A 63 19.64 -2.32 29.15
C ARG A 63 19.06 -0.91 29.05
N ASN A 64 18.04 -0.62 29.86
CA ASN A 64 17.27 0.62 29.78
C ASN A 64 17.57 1.59 30.94
N VAL A 65 18.55 1.30 31.81
CA VAL A 65 18.90 2.15 32.96
C VAL A 65 20.28 2.76 32.74
N THR A 66 20.39 4.08 32.86
CA THR A 66 21.68 4.78 32.90
C THR A 66 22.18 4.86 34.33
N LEU A 67 23.44 4.48 34.55
CA LEU A 67 24.08 4.46 35.85
C LEU A 67 25.11 5.60 35.94
N ALA A 68 25.15 6.27 37.09
CA ALA A 68 26.20 7.22 37.43
C ALA A 68 27.47 6.48 37.90
N GLU A 69 28.61 7.18 37.93
CA GLU A 69 29.93 6.63 38.32
C GLU A 69 29.92 6.00 39.73
N ASN A 70 29.04 6.47 40.62
CA ASN A 70 28.86 5.97 41.98
C ASN A 70 27.91 4.74 42.08
N GLY A 71 27.43 4.23 40.94
CA GLY A 71 26.53 3.07 40.85
C GLY A 71 25.05 3.38 41.11
N GLU A 72 24.67 4.65 41.24
CA GLU A 72 23.28 5.07 41.37
C GLU A 72 22.58 5.15 40.00
N THR A 73 21.26 5.03 40.00
CA THR A 73 20.46 5.14 38.77
C THR A 73 20.29 6.61 38.39
N GLN A 74 20.96 7.04 37.32
CA GLN A 74 20.87 8.40 36.79
C GLN A 74 19.55 8.63 36.04
N GLY A 75 19.06 7.61 35.35
CA GLY A 75 17.82 7.72 34.59
C GLY A 75 17.41 6.40 33.92
N ILE A 76 16.27 6.46 33.24
CA ILE A 76 15.73 5.36 32.45
C ILE A 76 15.61 5.85 31.01
N VAL A 77 16.08 5.03 30.07
CA VAL A 77 16.10 5.30 28.64
C VAL A 77 15.29 4.25 27.92
N TRP A 78 14.34 4.71 27.11
CA TRP A 78 13.65 3.86 26.15
C TRP A 78 13.92 4.34 24.73
N ILE A 79 14.23 3.39 23.85
CA ILE A 79 14.51 3.65 22.44
C ILE A 79 13.41 2.97 21.61
N TYR A 80 12.61 3.77 20.93
CA TYR A 80 11.53 3.29 20.07
C TYR A 80 11.90 3.54 18.60
N PRO A 81 12.18 2.49 17.81
CA PRO A 81 12.41 2.65 16.38
C PRO A 81 11.11 3.02 15.66
N ILE A 82 11.17 3.99 14.77
CA ILE A 82 10.06 4.44 13.93
C ILE A 82 10.48 4.33 12.47
N ASN A 83 9.66 3.63 11.68
CA ASN A 83 9.79 3.55 10.23
C ASN A 83 8.63 4.32 9.58
N GLY A 84 8.94 5.42 8.91
CA GLY A 84 7.98 6.22 8.15
C GLY A 84 7.98 5.80 6.68
N THR A 85 6.83 5.34 6.18
CA THR A 85 6.60 5.08 4.76
C THR A 85 5.75 6.21 4.18
N PRO A 86 6.29 7.01 3.23
CA PRO A 86 5.54 8.08 2.58
C PRO A 86 4.33 7.54 1.82
N GLU A 87 3.19 8.22 1.93
CA GLU A 87 2.02 8.00 1.08
C GLU A 87 1.87 9.18 0.12
N ALA A 88 1.65 8.88 -1.16
CA ALA A 88 1.41 9.88 -2.17
C ALA A 88 0.10 10.64 -1.91
N PRO A 89 0.03 11.92 -2.30
CA PRO A 89 -1.24 12.65 -2.30
C PRO A 89 -2.32 11.89 -3.08
N GLN A 90 -3.58 12.17 -2.75
CA GLN A 90 -4.73 11.54 -3.40
C GLN A 90 -4.64 11.70 -4.92
N GLN A 91 -4.68 10.56 -5.62
CA GLN A 91 -4.64 10.51 -7.08
C GLN A 91 -6.04 10.72 -7.66
N LYS A 92 -6.11 11.19 -8.91
CA LYS A 92 -7.38 11.30 -9.63
C LYS A 92 -7.93 9.91 -9.92
N SER A 93 -9.25 9.76 -9.82
CA SER A 93 -9.91 8.50 -10.15
C SER A 93 -9.87 8.23 -11.64
N VAL A 94 -9.58 6.98 -12.01
CA VAL A 94 -9.68 6.50 -13.40
C VAL A 94 -11.04 5.80 -13.57
N VAL A 95 -11.79 6.19 -14.60
CA VAL A 95 -13.12 5.61 -14.87
C VAL A 95 -13.02 4.56 -15.97
N ILE A 96 -13.50 3.36 -15.68
CA ILE A 96 -13.56 2.23 -16.60
C ILE A 96 -15.04 1.90 -16.81
N ARG A 97 -15.55 2.14 -18.02
CA ARG A 97 -16.98 2.11 -18.31
C ARG A 97 -17.30 1.26 -19.52
N CYS A 98 -18.27 0.36 -19.38
CA CYS A 98 -18.87 -0.39 -20.49
C CYS A 98 -20.36 -0.68 -20.22
N GLN A 99 -21.04 -1.36 -21.13
CA GLN A 99 -22.38 -1.89 -20.90
C GLN A 99 -22.29 -3.26 -20.21
N ALA A 100 -23.32 -3.62 -19.45
CA ALA A 100 -23.45 -4.98 -18.96
C ALA A 100 -23.45 -5.98 -20.14
N ARG A 101 -22.91 -7.17 -19.90
CA ARG A 101 -22.70 -8.28 -20.86
C ARG A 101 -21.64 -8.02 -21.93
N GLN A 102 -20.97 -6.87 -21.90
CA GLN A 102 -19.82 -6.57 -22.75
C GLN A 102 -18.51 -6.80 -22.01
N ARG A 103 -17.43 -7.04 -22.76
CA ARG A 103 -16.06 -7.12 -22.24
C ARG A 103 -15.28 -5.90 -22.75
N LEU A 104 -14.74 -5.13 -21.82
CA LEU A 104 -13.83 -4.03 -22.11
C LEU A 104 -12.41 -4.42 -21.73
N GLU A 105 -11.45 -4.14 -22.60
CA GLU A 105 -10.02 -4.18 -22.29
C GLU A 105 -9.44 -2.79 -22.51
N GLN A 106 -8.82 -2.22 -21.49
CA GLN A 106 -8.30 -0.86 -21.53
C GLN A 106 -6.93 -0.79 -20.88
N ARG A 107 -6.00 -0.07 -21.54
CA ARG A 107 -4.72 0.29 -20.93
C ARG A 107 -4.90 1.46 -19.97
N VAL A 108 -4.43 1.27 -18.74
CA VAL A 108 -4.45 2.28 -17.67
C VAL A 108 -3.02 2.60 -17.28
N GLU A 109 -2.65 3.87 -17.38
CA GLU A 109 -1.32 4.36 -17.02
C GLU A 109 -1.36 4.99 -15.63
N LEU A 110 -0.53 4.47 -14.71
CA LEU A 110 -0.38 4.97 -13.35
C LEU A 110 0.98 5.65 -13.20
N LEU A 111 0.97 6.93 -12.82
CA LEU A 111 2.16 7.76 -12.69
C LEU A 111 2.64 7.79 -11.23
N LEU A 112 3.77 7.16 -10.95
CA LEU A 112 4.43 7.17 -9.66
C LEU A 112 5.41 8.34 -9.59
N ILE A 113 4.95 9.47 -9.05
CA ILE A 113 5.75 10.69 -8.92
C ILE A 113 6.65 10.60 -7.68
N GLY A 114 7.91 11.02 -7.82
CA GLY A 114 8.84 11.20 -6.71
C GLY A 114 9.61 9.95 -6.30
N VAL A 115 9.59 8.92 -7.15
CA VAL A 115 10.37 7.69 -6.97
C VAL A 115 11.86 8.01 -7.07
N MET A 116 12.67 7.43 -6.19
CA MET A 116 14.12 7.62 -6.16
C MET A 116 14.83 6.30 -6.45
N PRO A 117 15.83 6.27 -7.36
CA PRO A 117 16.70 5.12 -7.52
C PRO A 117 17.35 4.78 -6.18
N GLY A 118 17.34 3.50 -5.79
CA GLY A 118 18.11 3.05 -4.65
C GLY A 118 19.58 3.34 -4.89
N ALA A 119 20.24 4.04 -3.95
CA ALA A 119 21.69 4.11 -3.95
C ALA A 119 22.24 2.67 -3.91
N PRO A 120 23.27 2.32 -4.70
CA PRO A 120 23.90 1.02 -4.57
C PRO A 120 24.34 0.84 -3.12
N ALA A 121 23.88 -0.23 -2.48
CA ALA A 121 24.37 -0.61 -1.17
C ALA A 121 25.91 -0.69 -1.26
N LEU A 122 26.60 0.07 -0.42
CA LEU A 122 28.03 -0.12 -0.25
C LEU A 122 28.27 -1.59 0.08
N PRO A 123 29.26 -2.26 -0.56
CA PRO A 123 29.53 -3.66 -0.29
C PRO A 123 29.87 -3.81 1.19
N ASP A 124 29.06 -4.61 1.88
CA ASP A 124 29.31 -5.06 3.23
C ASP A 124 30.60 -5.89 3.18
N ALA A 125 31.69 -5.32 3.69
CA ALA A 125 32.94 -6.03 3.85
C ALA A 125 32.76 -7.04 5.00
N GLY A 126 32.32 -8.26 4.67
CA GLY A 126 32.09 -9.26 5.71
C GLY A 126 31.67 -10.65 5.23
N SER A 127 32.68 -11.45 4.87
CA SER A 127 32.71 -12.91 4.92
C SER A 127 32.05 -13.71 3.79
N SER A 128 32.93 -14.24 2.95
CA SER A 128 32.79 -15.46 2.15
C SER A 128 32.43 -16.70 2.99
N ALA A 129 31.54 -17.55 2.48
CA ALA A 129 31.72 -19.00 2.40
C ALA A 129 30.65 -19.64 1.50
N ALA A 130 31.10 -20.51 0.61
CA ALA A 130 30.36 -21.21 -0.43
C ALA A 130 29.52 -22.39 0.08
N GLY A 131 28.52 -22.80 -0.72
CA GLY A 131 27.81 -24.09 -0.61
C GLY A 131 26.66 -24.23 -1.62
N ASP A 132 26.87 -25.06 -2.64
CA ASP A 132 26.04 -25.42 -3.82
C ASP A 132 24.59 -25.89 -3.49
N THR A 133 23.56 -25.39 -4.20
CA THR A 133 22.80 -25.93 -5.37
C THR A 133 21.78 -27.05 -5.06
N ASP A 134 20.47 -26.77 -5.22
CA ASP A 134 19.58 -27.51 -6.15
C ASP A 134 18.23 -26.80 -6.47
N GLU A 135 17.69 -27.06 -7.67
CA GLU A 135 16.68 -26.34 -8.49
C GLU A 135 15.19 -26.35 -8.06
N SER A 136 14.47 -25.23 -8.32
CA SER A 136 13.21 -25.20 -9.11
C SER A 136 12.73 -23.78 -9.46
N PRO A 137 11.94 -23.57 -10.55
CA PRO A 137 11.96 -22.33 -11.32
C PRO A 137 10.83 -21.36 -10.95
N ASN A 138 11.12 -20.07 -10.95
CA ASN A 138 10.14 -19.05 -11.33
C ASN A 138 10.85 -17.93 -12.10
N THR A 139 10.26 -17.63 -13.25
CA THR A 139 10.80 -16.93 -14.40
C THR A 139 11.25 -15.50 -14.09
N THR A 140 12.54 -15.24 -14.27
CA THR A 140 13.15 -13.91 -14.33
C THR A 140 13.64 -13.69 -15.75
N GLU A 141 13.23 -12.59 -16.40
CA GLU A 141 13.83 -12.15 -17.66
C GLU A 141 14.75 -10.95 -17.43
N VAL A 142 15.89 -11.01 -18.12
CA VAL A 142 17.12 -10.23 -17.95
C VAL A 142 17.18 -9.09 -18.99
N THR A 143 18.02 -8.08 -18.68
CA THR A 143 18.65 -7.02 -19.53
C THR A 143 18.08 -5.63 -19.20
N ASP A 144 18.79 -4.62 -18.71
CA ASP A 144 20.20 -4.21 -18.85
C ASP A 144 20.63 -3.31 -17.65
N GLY A 145 21.93 -3.30 -17.31
CA GLY A 145 22.62 -2.16 -16.68
C GLY A 145 22.35 -1.80 -15.20
N SER A 146 23.23 -2.26 -14.32
CA SER A 146 23.36 -1.96 -12.88
C SER A 146 22.93 -0.56 -12.40
N SER A 147 21.78 -0.52 -11.71
CA SER A 147 21.46 0.34 -10.56
C SER A 147 20.28 -0.35 -9.87
N ALA A 148 20.33 -0.58 -8.56
CA ALA A 148 19.35 -1.37 -7.78
C ALA A 148 17.94 -1.35 -8.39
N THR A 149 17.54 -2.47 -9.02
CA THR A 149 16.29 -2.55 -9.79
C THR A 149 15.13 -2.33 -8.84
N LEU A 150 14.44 -1.19 -8.93
CA LEU A 150 13.28 -0.92 -8.10
C LEU A 150 12.17 -1.90 -8.45
N GLU A 151 11.76 -2.68 -7.47
CA GLU A 151 10.63 -3.59 -7.54
C GLU A 151 9.36 -2.87 -7.04
N PHE A 152 8.24 -3.19 -7.70
CA PHE A 152 6.94 -2.61 -7.41
C PHE A 152 5.96 -3.74 -7.11
N LEU A 153 5.39 -3.71 -5.91
CA LEU A 153 4.27 -4.57 -5.54
C LEU A 153 3.00 -3.81 -5.81
N TYR A 154 2.00 -4.50 -6.36
CA TYR A 154 0.69 -3.90 -6.62
C TYR A 154 -0.43 -4.84 -6.18
N GLU A 155 -1.49 -4.25 -5.65
CA GLU A 155 -2.67 -4.96 -5.20
C GLU A 155 -3.92 -4.16 -5.54
N LEU A 156 -4.99 -4.84 -5.97
CA LEU A 156 -6.31 -4.23 -6.11
C LEU A 156 -7.06 -4.40 -4.78
N GLN A 157 -7.26 -3.31 -4.06
CA GLN A 157 -7.97 -3.27 -2.78
C GLN A 157 -9.41 -2.81 -2.96
N TYR A 158 -10.32 -3.38 -2.18
CA TYR A 158 -11.76 -3.11 -2.22
C TYR A 158 -12.20 -2.44 -0.92
N GLN A 159 -13.24 -1.59 -0.99
CA GLN A 159 -13.75 -0.90 0.20
C GLN A 159 -14.50 -1.83 1.17
N SER A 160 -15.02 -2.96 0.67
CA SER A 160 -15.69 -3.99 1.47
C SER A 160 -15.65 -5.37 0.80
N ASP A 161 -15.96 -6.42 1.55
CA ASP A 161 -16.03 -7.79 1.05
C ASP A 161 -17.18 -8.00 0.06
N GLU A 162 -18.27 -7.22 0.18
CA GLU A 162 -19.37 -7.23 -0.79
C GLU A 162 -18.91 -6.68 -2.15
N ILE A 163 -18.17 -5.57 -2.16
CA ILE A 163 -17.63 -4.99 -3.39
C ILE A 163 -16.59 -5.93 -4.01
N ARG A 164 -15.73 -6.54 -3.17
CA ARG A 164 -14.78 -7.57 -3.61
C ARG A 164 -15.50 -8.70 -4.32
N SER A 165 -16.51 -9.30 -3.67
CA SER A 165 -17.27 -10.42 -4.24
C SER A 165 -17.92 -10.06 -5.58
N GLN A 166 -18.31 -8.80 -5.76
CA GLN A 166 -18.87 -8.31 -7.02
C GLN A 166 -17.83 -8.04 -8.10
N LEU A 167 -16.63 -7.55 -7.76
CA LEU A 167 -15.62 -7.14 -8.75
C LEU A 167 -14.56 -8.20 -9.05
N GLU A 168 -14.21 -9.06 -8.09
CA GLU A 168 -13.05 -9.97 -8.16
C GLU A 168 -13.11 -10.92 -9.36
N SER A 169 -14.31 -11.36 -9.75
CA SER A 169 -14.51 -12.21 -10.95
C SER A 169 -14.75 -11.43 -12.24
N LEU A 170 -15.03 -10.12 -12.15
CA LEU A 170 -15.38 -9.27 -13.30
C LEU A 170 -14.22 -8.41 -13.77
N VAL A 171 -13.19 -8.23 -12.93
CA VAL A 171 -12.03 -7.37 -13.18
C VAL A 171 -10.76 -8.22 -13.22
N GLY A 172 -10.05 -8.15 -14.33
CA GLY A 172 -8.67 -8.64 -14.43
C GLY A 172 -7.71 -7.46 -14.56
N MET A 173 -6.56 -7.52 -13.91
CA MET A 173 -5.54 -6.47 -14.01
C MET A 173 -4.15 -7.09 -14.10
N GLN A 174 -3.39 -6.70 -15.12
CA GLN A 174 -2.04 -7.19 -15.36
C GLN A 174 -1.10 -6.05 -15.74
N LEU A 175 0.08 -6.00 -15.14
CA LEU A 175 1.14 -5.08 -15.55
C LEU A 175 1.67 -5.52 -16.92
N VAL A 176 1.64 -4.63 -17.90
CA VAL A 176 2.11 -4.88 -19.27
C VAL A 176 3.47 -4.23 -19.51
N GLU A 177 3.65 -3.00 -19.02
CA GLU A 177 4.84 -2.23 -19.33
C GLU A 177 5.20 -1.31 -18.16
N LYS A 178 6.50 -1.09 -17.98
CA LYS A 178 7.07 -0.16 -17.01
C LYS A 178 7.99 0.80 -17.76
N LYS A 179 7.74 2.10 -17.64
CA LYS A 179 8.59 3.16 -18.19
C LYS A 179 9.17 3.98 -17.04
N TRP A 180 10.44 4.34 -17.18
CA TRP A 180 11.13 5.20 -16.23
C TRP A 180 11.60 6.46 -16.94
N ASP A 181 11.18 7.61 -16.41
CA ASP A 181 11.72 8.90 -16.80
C ASP A 181 12.67 9.39 -15.69
N ALA A 182 13.97 9.33 -15.96
CA ALA A 182 15.01 9.73 -15.04
C ALA A 182 15.06 11.25 -14.81
N GLU A 183 14.67 12.06 -15.79
CA GLU A 183 14.67 13.52 -15.69
C GLU A 183 13.52 13.99 -14.81
N SER A 184 12.32 13.46 -15.06
CA SER A 184 11.11 13.82 -14.29
C SER A 184 10.99 13.07 -12.96
N ARG A 185 11.77 12.00 -12.75
CA ARG A 185 11.65 11.06 -11.60
C ARG A 185 10.25 10.47 -11.48
N ILE A 186 9.70 10.06 -12.62
CA ILE A 186 8.37 9.46 -12.73
C ILE A 186 8.52 8.04 -13.26
N VAL A 187 7.95 7.07 -12.54
CA VAL A 187 7.69 5.73 -13.10
C VAL A 187 6.30 5.75 -13.68
N THR A 188 6.13 5.26 -14.90
CA THR A 188 4.82 4.95 -15.46
C THR A 188 4.62 3.45 -15.47
N LEU A 189 3.61 2.97 -14.75
CA LEU A 189 3.17 1.58 -14.81
C LEU A 189 1.94 1.48 -15.71
N ILE A 190 2.02 0.68 -16.76
CA ILE A 190 0.94 0.50 -17.73
C ILE A 190 0.29 -0.85 -17.47
N PHE A 191 -0.95 -0.82 -17.00
CA PHE A 191 -1.75 -2.00 -16.74
C PHE A 191 -2.72 -2.25 -17.89
N ASN A 192 -2.91 -3.51 -18.28
CA ASN A 192 -4.09 -3.93 -19.02
C ASN A 192 -5.17 -4.26 -18.00
N VAL A 193 -6.27 -3.52 -18.03
CA VAL A 193 -7.44 -3.77 -17.19
C VAL A 193 -8.55 -4.32 -18.06
N VAL A 194 -9.01 -5.51 -17.67
CA VAL A 194 -10.15 -6.20 -18.25
C VAL A 194 -11.34 -5.97 -17.34
N PHE A 195 -12.47 -5.57 -17.89
CA PHE A 195 -13.74 -5.44 -17.16
C PHE A 195 -14.87 -6.09 -17.96
N ALA A 196 -15.49 -7.13 -17.39
CA ALA A 196 -16.52 -7.94 -18.06
C ALA A 196 -17.76 -8.13 -17.17
N PRO A 197 -18.53 -7.06 -16.91
CA PRO A 197 -19.70 -7.12 -16.02
C PRO A 197 -20.88 -7.88 -16.65
N SER A 198 -21.60 -8.68 -15.85
CA SER A 198 -22.82 -9.38 -16.30
C SER A 198 -24.11 -8.60 -16.02
N LYS A 199 -24.07 -7.64 -15.09
CA LYS A 199 -25.19 -6.81 -14.67
C LYS A 199 -24.76 -5.33 -14.57
N PRO A 200 -25.69 -4.38 -14.69
CA PRO A 200 -25.41 -2.98 -14.41
C PRO A 200 -24.91 -2.81 -12.98
N MET A 201 -23.84 -2.04 -12.79
CA MET A 201 -23.19 -1.86 -11.50
C MET A 201 -22.32 -0.59 -11.50
N ARG A 202 -22.07 -0.05 -10.30
CA ARG A 202 -21.11 1.03 -10.09
C ARG A 202 -20.35 0.77 -8.80
N ASN A 203 -19.10 0.35 -8.92
CA ASN A 203 -18.24 0.03 -7.78
C ASN A 203 -16.89 0.71 -7.91
N GLU A 204 -16.22 0.89 -6.78
CA GLU A 204 -14.88 1.49 -6.70
C GLU A 204 -13.91 0.49 -6.06
N ALA A 205 -12.70 0.44 -6.61
CA ALA A 205 -11.56 -0.27 -6.05
C ALA A 205 -10.33 0.65 -6.12
N THR A 206 -9.29 0.35 -5.37
CA THR A 206 -8.06 1.15 -5.36
C THR A 206 -6.88 0.27 -5.73
N VAL A 207 -6.13 0.67 -6.75
CA VAL A 207 -4.83 0.06 -7.02
C VAL A 207 -3.82 0.68 -6.05
N VAL A 208 -3.29 -0.16 -5.17
CA VAL A 208 -2.23 0.21 -4.25
C VAL A 208 -0.91 -0.25 -4.85
N VAL A 209 0.00 0.68 -5.07
CA VAL A 209 1.36 0.40 -5.55
C VAL A 209 2.34 0.74 -4.45
N GLN A 210 3.19 -0.20 -4.08
CA GLN A 210 4.27 -0.02 -3.12
C GLN A 210 5.61 -0.30 -3.79
N CYS A 211 6.58 0.59 -3.60
CA CYS A 211 7.94 0.37 -4.08
C CYS A 211 8.82 -0.22 -2.95
N THR A 212 9.76 -1.10 -3.29
CA THR A 212 10.70 -1.68 -2.31
C THR A 212 11.64 -0.64 -1.68
N ALA A 213 11.94 0.45 -2.39
CA ALA A 213 12.67 1.60 -1.82
C ALA A 213 11.83 2.45 -0.84
N GLY A 214 10.53 2.14 -0.71
CA GLY A 214 9.54 2.91 0.03
C GLY A 214 8.64 3.74 -0.87
N GLY A 215 7.60 4.31 -0.27
CA GLY A 215 6.56 5.02 -0.99
C GLY A 215 5.35 4.13 -1.28
N LEU A 216 4.17 4.71 -1.08
CA LEU A 216 2.87 4.10 -1.30
C LEU A 216 2.05 5.03 -2.18
N TRP A 217 1.54 4.52 -3.30
CA TRP A 217 0.63 5.26 -4.18
C TRP A 217 -0.70 4.54 -4.24
N LYS A 218 -1.80 5.31 -4.13
CA LYS A 218 -3.16 4.78 -4.19
C LYS A 218 -3.89 5.43 -5.35
N PHE A 219 -4.33 4.61 -6.31
CA PHE A 219 -5.04 5.05 -7.51
C PHE A 219 -6.48 4.53 -7.48
N PRO A 220 -7.48 5.40 -7.24
CA PRO A 220 -8.87 4.98 -7.28
C PRO A 220 -9.30 4.61 -8.70
N LEU A 221 -9.94 3.45 -8.85
CA LEU A 221 -10.55 2.98 -10.09
C LEU A 221 -12.07 2.89 -9.88
N VAL A 222 -12.83 3.50 -10.78
CA VAL A 222 -14.29 3.48 -10.77
C VAL A 222 -14.78 2.63 -11.93
N PHE A 223 -15.41 1.51 -11.62
CA PHE A 223 -15.98 0.57 -12.58
C PHE A 223 -17.46 0.84 -12.76
N ILE A 224 -17.90 1.10 -14.00
CA ILE A 224 -19.29 1.43 -14.33
C ILE A 224 -19.77 0.50 -15.44
N ALA A 225 -20.76 -0.34 -15.13
CA ALA A 225 -21.53 -1.09 -16.10
C ALA A 225 -22.92 -0.45 -16.25
N THR A 226 -23.25 0.03 -17.44
CA THR A 226 -24.60 0.54 -17.73
C THR A 226 -25.55 -0.59 -18.14
N GLU A 227 -26.81 -0.27 -18.40
CA GLU A 227 -27.77 -1.19 -18.99
C GLU A 227 -27.19 -1.84 -20.27
N PRO A 228 -27.45 -3.15 -20.47
CA PRO A 228 -27.03 -3.85 -21.67
C PRO A 228 -27.77 -3.29 -22.88
N GLU A 229 -27.20 -3.46 -24.08
CA GLU A 229 -27.97 -3.28 -25.30
C GLU A 229 -29.17 -4.25 -25.32
N VAL A 230 -30.30 -3.75 -25.83
CA VAL A 230 -31.49 -4.57 -26.02
C VAL A 230 -31.22 -5.48 -27.22
N ASP A 231 -31.15 -6.79 -26.99
CA ASP A 231 -30.83 -7.77 -28.02
C ASP A 231 -31.84 -7.70 -29.19
N ASP A 232 -33.14 -7.60 -28.88
CA ASP A 232 -34.23 -7.40 -29.84
C ASP A 232 -35.45 -6.75 -29.18
N VAL A 233 -36.22 -5.98 -29.95
CA VAL A 233 -37.50 -5.41 -29.51
C VAL A 233 -38.64 -6.17 -30.18
N ILE A 234 -39.43 -6.90 -29.39
CA ILE A 234 -40.63 -7.58 -29.88
C ILE A 234 -41.81 -6.60 -29.78
N ASN A 235 -42.19 -6.01 -30.91
CA ASN A 235 -43.41 -5.22 -31.02
C ASN A 235 -44.60 -6.15 -31.24
N ILE A 236 -45.60 -6.09 -30.36
CA ILE A 236 -46.85 -6.85 -30.48
C ILE A 236 -47.97 -5.86 -30.78
N GLU A 237 -48.57 -5.97 -31.97
CA GLU A 237 -49.67 -5.13 -32.40
C GLU A 237 -51.02 -5.82 -32.12
N ALA A 238 -51.97 -5.08 -31.54
CA ALA A 238 -53.30 -5.59 -31.23
C ALA A 238 -54.35 -5.13 -32.25
N VAL A 239 -55.32 -6.00 -32.57
CA VAL A 239 -56.37 -5.73 -33.57
C VAL A 239 -57.42 -4.73 -33.04
N GLY A 240 -57.53 -4.52 -31.72
CA GLY A 240 -58.42 -3.52 -31.14
C GLY A 240 -58.54 -3.56 -29.61
N LEU A 241 -59.13 -2.53 -29.03
CA LEU A 241 -59.41 -2.42 -27.59
C LEU A 241 -60.51 -3.42 -27.17
N ASN A 242 -60.39 -3.99 -25.96
CA ASN A 242 -61.33 -4.97 -25.38
C ASN A 242 -61.51 -6.27 -26.20
N LYS A 243 -60.47 -6.69 -26.92
CA LYS A 243 -60.40 -8.01 -27.55
C LYS A 243 -59.32 -8.83 -26.87
N GLU A 244 -59.66 -10.06 -26.49
CA GLU A 244 -58.72 -10.98 -25.88
C GLU A 244 -57.70 -11.47 -26.92
N SER A 245 -56.43 -11.59 -26.51
CA SER A 245 -55.36 -12.15 -27.31
C SER A 245 -54.40 -12.89 -26.39
N ILE A 246 -53.88 -14.01 -26.86
CA ILE A 246 -52.97 -14.88 -26.10
C ILE A 246 -51.64 -14.90 -26.85
N VAL A 247 -50.54 -14.66 -26.13
CA VAL A 247 -49.17 -14.69 -26.66
C VAL A 247 -48.40 -15.73 -25.87
N ASP A 248 -47.86 -16.73 -26.57
CA ASP A 248 -47.06 -17.80 -25.99
C ASP A 248 -45.60 -17.68 -26.44
N PHE A 249 -44.69 -17.70 -25.48
CA PHE A 249 -43.25 -17.74 -25.74
C PHE A 249 -42.73 -19.17 -25.54
N LYS A 250 -42.28 -19.81 -26.62
CA LYS A 250 -41.66 -21.14 -26.56
C LYS A 250 -40.16 -21.04 -26.74
N LEU A 251 -39.41 -21.28 -25.67
CA LEU A 251 -37.96 -21.40 -25.73
C LEU A 251 -37.56 -22.78 -26.23
N THR A 252 -36.70 -22.83 -27.25
CA THR A 252 -36.06 -24.05 -27.73
C THR A 252 -34.56 -23.84 -27.83
N SER A 253 -33.78 -24.68 -27.16
CA SER A 253 -32.31 -24.69 -27.28
C SER A 253 -31.90 -25.61 -28.44
N GLN A 254 -31.11 -25.11 -29.38
CA GLN A 254 -30.43 -25.94 -30.37
C GLN A 254 -28.96 -26.03 -29.96
N THR A 255 -28.58 -27.09 -29.26
CA THR A 255 -27.17 -27.48 -29.10
C THR A 255 -26.66 -27.95 -30.46
N ARG A 256 -25.61 -27.29 -30.97
CA ARG A 256 -24.84 -27.74 -32.13
C ARG A 256 -23.57 -28.44 -31.67
#